data_AF-A0A6J7ZFD4-F1
#
_entry.id   AF-A0A6J7ZFD4-F1
#
_cell.length_a   1.000
_cell.length_b   1.000
_cell.length_c   1.000
_cell.angle_alpha   90.00
_cell.angle_beta   90.00
_cell.angle_gamma   90.00
#
_symmetry.space_group_name_H-M   'P 1'
#
loop_
_entity.id
_entity.type
_entity.pdbx_description
1 polymer ?
#
loop_
_entity_poly.entity_id
_entity_poly.type
_entity_poly.pdbx_seq_one_letter_code
_entity_poly.pdbx_strand_id
1 'polypeptide(L)'
;MTDNFYPLTCDDDLLLIDKDTFTVARFKEFAMYSLNQKIYDDPNHYPKEQRLKLLFNILNNYNYIIDDKVRLPLTESSWSNVSGSIECKLLSLTSGKGWISGKLIIKSTVNFFPEDYKNFTYDPKSPSYPKSEIDIELQFYPDETEPLETSDAALDELRQQLQIYK
;
A
#
# COMPACT_ATOMS: atom_id res chain seq x y z
N MET A 1 -1.46 -14.52 -6.99
CA MET A 1 -2.76 -14.76 -6.35
C MET A 1 -2.56 -14.49 -4.88
N THR A 2 -3.21 -13.45 -4.36
CA THR A 2 -3.11 -12.93 -2.98
C THR A 2 -4.38 -13.30 -2.21
N ASP A 3 -4.95 -14.47 -2.48
CA ASP A 3 -6.37 -14.73 -2.22
C ASP A 3 -6.69 -14.89 -0.72
N ASN A 4 -5.67 -14.91 0.14
CA ASN A 4 -5.83 -15.01 1.59
C ASN A 4 -5.29 -13.80 2.38
N PHE A 5 -4.71 -12.79 1.72
CA PHE A 5 -4.24 -11.59 2.41
C PHE A 5 -5.43 -10.65 2.67
N TYR A 6 -5.65 -10.28 3.92
CA TYR A 6 -6.69 -9.32 4.29
C TYR A 6 -6.09 -7.93 4.55
N PRO A 7 -6.81 -6.84 4.21
CA PRO A 7 -6.32 -5.49 4.42
C PRO A 7 -6.24 -5.12 5.91
N LEU A 8 -5.16 -4.44 6.30
CA LEU A 8 -5.02 -3.83 7.62
C LEU A 8 -5.65 -2.44 7.63
N THR A 9 -6.90 -2.38 8.08
CA THR A 9 -7.72 -1.16 8.12
C THR A 9 -7.61 -0.40 9.44
N CYS A 10 -7.24 -1.06 10.54
CA CYS A 10 -7.02 -0.40 11.83
C CYS A 10 -5.59 0.12 11.91
N ASP A 11 -5.45 1.44 11.93
CA ASP A 11 -4.15 2.11 11.90
C ASP A 11 -3.39 2.05 13.25
N ASP A 12 -4.11 1.77 14.35
CA ASP A 12 -3.57 1.64 15.70
C ASP A 12 -3.05 0.22 16.01
N ASP A 13 -3.40 -0.76 15.18
CA ASP A 13 -2.88 -2.13 15.32
C ASP A 13 -1.35 -2.13 15.22
N LEU A 14 -0.71 -3.06 15.93
CA LEU A 14 0.74 -3.10 16.01
C LEU A 14 1.33 -4.18 15.12
N LEU A 15 2.37 -3.81 14.39
CA LEU A 15 3.22 -4.69 13.60
C LEU A 15 4.56 -4.84 14.31
N LEU A 16 4.98 -6.07 14.55
CA LEU A 16 6.33 -6.42 14.97
C LEU A 16 7.06 -7.00 13.76
N ILE A 17 8.04 -6.27 13.25
CA ILE A 17 8.89 -6.70 12.13
C ILE A 17 10.31 -6.80 12.68
N ASP A 18 10.90 -8.00 12.58
CA ASP A 18 12.14 -8.36 13.25
C ASP A 18 12.10 -8.11 14.77
N LYS A 19 12.61 -6.96 15.22
CA LYS A 19 12.66 -6.54 16.63
C LYS A 19 11.94 -5.22 16.88
N ASP A 20 11.50 -4.54 15.83
CA ASP A 20 10.92 -3.22 15.90
C ASP A 20 9.40 -3.29 15.82
N THR A 21 8.75 -2.51 16.68
CA THR A 21 7.30 -2.41 16.73
C THR A 21 6.84 -1.09 16.14
N PHE A 22 5.86 -1.17 15.25
CA PHE A 22 5.24 -0.02 14.59
C PHE A 22 3.73 -0.10 14.73
N THR A 23 3.05 1.05 14.75
CA THR A 23 1.63 1.05 14.40
C THR A 23 1.49 0.88 12.88
N VAL A 24 0.36 0.33 12.44
CA VAL A 24 0.02 0.21 11.01
C VAL A 24 0.11 1.57 10.31
N ALA A 25 -0.43 2.64 10.92
CA ALA A 25 -0.31 4.00 10.38
C ALA A 25 1.15 4.43 10.21
N ARG A 26 1.97 4.26 11.24
CA ARG A 26 3.37 4.69 11.20
C ARG A 26 4.16 3.93 10.15
N PHE A 27 3.87 2.65 9.94
CA PHE A 27 4.51 1.86 8.91
C PHE A 27 4.08 2.30 7.50
N LYS A 28 2.79 2.63 7.29
CA LYS A 28 2.29 3.24 6.04
C LYS A 28 3.01 4.56 5.73
N GLU A 29 3.24 5.41 6.74
CA GLU A 29 3.99 6.66 6.56
C GLU A 29 5.43 6.41 6.09
N PHE A 30 6.12 5.42 6.65
CA PHE A 30 7.48 5.07 6.21
C PHE A 30 7.50 4.54 4.77
N ALA A 31 6.55 3.68 4.41
CA ALA A 31 6.40 3.17 3.04
C ALA A 31 6.12 4.33 2.06
N MET A 32 5.21 5.23 2.42
CA MET A 32 4.88 6.44 1.67
C MET A 32 6.10 7.34 1.49
N TYR A 33 6.86 7.59 2.55
CA TYR A 33 8.07 8.41 2.50
C TYR A 33 9.13 7.80 1.56
N SER A 34 9.40 6.50 1.69
CA SER A 34 10.34 5.78 0.83
C SER A 34 9.93 5.81 -0.65
N LEU A 35 8.64 5.64 -0.92
CA LEU A 35 8.10 5.71 -2.27
C LEU A 35 8.22 7.12 -2.87
N ASN A 36 7.91 8.16 -2.07
CA ASN A 36 8.11 9.55 -2.46
C ASN A 36 9.57 9.85 -2.81
N GLN A 37 10.51 9.39 -1.96
CA GLN A 37 11.95 9.51 -2.24
C GLN A 37 12.28 8.85 -3.59
N LYS A 38 11.77 7.65 -3.88
CA LYS A 38 12.04 6.95 -5.14
C LYS A 38 11.47 7.66 -6.38
N ILE A 39 10.33 8.32 -6.25
CA ILE A 39 9.67 9.04 -7.36
C ILE A 39 10.37 10.38 -7.62
N TYR A 40 10.64 11.11 -6.54
CA TYR A 40 10.97 12.53 -6.62
C TYR A 40 12.44 12.85 -6.37
N ASP A 41 13.19 11.96 -5.72
CA ASP A 41 14.57 12.19 -5.33
C ASP A 41 15.49 11.15 -6.01
N ASP A 42 16.66 11.59 -6.49
CA ASP A 42 17.60 10.73 -7.22
C ASP A 42 18.86 10.50 -6.37
N PRO A 43 19.20 9.25 -6.02
CA PRO A 43 20.49 8.95 -5.37
C PRO A 43 21.71 9.28 -6.25
N ASN A 44 21.54 9.43 -7.57
CA ASN A 44 22.61 9.76 -8.54
C ASN A 44 22.76 11.27 -8.83
N HIS A 45 22.21 12.14 -7.99
CA HIS A 45 22.41 13.61 -8.03
C HIS A 45 21.90 14.34 -9.28
N TYR A 46 21.01 13.75 -10.09
CA TYR A 46 20.32 14.54 -11.11
C TYR A 46 19.43 15.59 -10.44
N PRO A 47 19.43 16.85 -10.92
CA PRO A 47 18.54 17.86 -10.37
C PRO A 47 17.08 17.39 -10.53
N LYS A 48 16.38 17.25 -9.40
CA LYS A 48 14.96 16.86 -9.28
C LYS A 48 14.09 17.51 -10.35
N GLU A 49 14.33 18.79 -10.59
CA GLU A 49 13.63 19.59 -11.59
C GLU A 49 13.75 19.05 -13.01
N GLN A 50 14.93 18.60 -13.45
CA GLN A 50 15.17 18.14 -14.82
C GLN A 50 14.49 16.79 -15.07
N ARG A 51 14.51 15.90 -14.07
CA ARG A 51 13.88 14.58 -14.18
C ARG A 51 12.37 14.68 -14.17
N LEU A 52 11.82 15.51 -13.28
CA LEU A 52 10.41 15.82 -13.28
C LEU A 52 10.00 16.46 -14.60
N LYS A 53 10.73 17.48 -15.08
CA LYS A 53 10.53 18.06 -16.43
C LYS A 53 10.46 17.00 -17.53
N LEU A 54 11.39 16.05 -17.53
CA LEU A 54 11.41 14.98 -18.53
C LEU A 54 10.19 14.06 -18.42
N LEU A 55 9.87 13.59 -17.21
CA LEU A 55 8.71 12.73 -16.96
C LEU A 55 7.42 13.45 -17.36
N PHE A 56 7.26 14.71 -16.95
CA PHE A 56 6.11 15.55 -17.28
C PHE A 56 5.97 15.83 -18.76
N ASN A 57 7.08 16.18 -19.40
CA ASN A 57 7.05 16.50 -20.82
C ASN A 57 6.73 15.25 -21.63
N ILE A 58 7.36 14.10 -21.33
CA ILE A 58 7.09 12.81 -22.01
C ILE A 58 5.64 12.38 -21.82
N LEU A 59 5.15 12.39 -20.58
CA LEU A 59 3.83 11.86 -20.26
C LEU A 59 2.69 12.81 -20.67
N ASN A 60 2.85 14.14 -20.59
CA ASN A 60 1.75 15.07 -20.92
C ASN A 60 1.80 15.59 -22.37
N ASN A 61 2.98 15.87 -22.91
CA ASN A 61 3.08 16.70 -24.13
C ASN A 61 3.29 15.87 -25.42
N TYR A 62 3.55 14.56 -25.32
CA TYR A 62 3.75 13.71 -26.50
C TYR A 62 2.62 12.69 -26.66
N ASN A 63 2.05 12.66 -27.87
CA ASN A 63 1.12 11.63 -28.28
C ASN A 63 1.89 10.39 -28.75
N TYR A 64 1.33 9.21 -28.54
CA TYR A 64 1.74 8.04 -29.31
C TYR A 64 1.27 8.23 -30.75
N ILE A 65 2.17 8.04 -31.70
CA ILE A 65 1.87 8.13 -33.13
C ILE A 65 1.92 6.72 -33.69
N ILE A 66 0.78 6.21 -34.15
CA ILE A 66 0.67 4.90 -34.81
C ILE A 66 0.62 5.14 -36.32
N ASP A 67 1.63 4.62 -37.02
CA ASP A 67 1.75 4.67 -38.49
C ASP A 67 1.63 6.09 -39.07
N ASP A 68 2.15 7.10 -38.37
CA ASP A 68 2.07 8.54 -38.73
C ASP A 68 0.65 9.09 -38.94
N LYS A 69 -0.39 8.31 -38.60
CA LYS A 69 -1.79 8.60 -38.93
C LYS A 69 -2.65 8.79 -37.70
N VAL A 70 -2.45 7.97 -36.67
CA VAL A 70 -3.28 8.01 -35.46
C VAL A 70 -2.45 8.60 -34.33
N ARG A 71 -2.91 9.73 -33.79
CA ARG A 71 -2.34 10.35 -32.59
C ARG A 71 -3.18 9.95 -31.39
N LEU A 72 -2.56 9.28 -30.43
CA LEU A 72 -3.17 8.91 -29.17
C LEU A 72 -2.55 9.75 -28.04
N PRO A 73 -3.29 10.70 -27.45
CA PRO A 73 -2.82 11.42 -26.28
C PRO A 73 -2.77 10.48 -25.07
N LEU A 74 -1.77 10.67 -24.22
CA LEU A 74 -1.76 10.03 -22.91
C LEU A 74 -2.68 10.83 -21.98
N THR A 75 -3.76 10.20 -21.51
CA THR A 75 -4.77 10.84 -20.64
C THR A 75 -4.71 10.38 -19.20
N GLU A 76 -3.96 9.32 -18.93
CA GLU A 76 -3.78 8.75 -17.60
C GLU A 76 -2.48 7.93 -17.58
N SER A 77 -1.77 7.95 -16.45
CA SER A 77 -0.65 7.07 -16.19
C SER A 77 -0.66 6.66 -14.73
N SER A 78 -0.61 5.35 -14.48
CA SER A 78 -0.50 4.80 -13.14
C SER A 78 0.64 3.80 -13.04
N TRP A 79 1.20 3.69 -11.84
CA TRP A 79 2.24 2.73 -11.50
C TRP A 79 1.82 2.00 -10.22
N SER A 80 1.63 0.69 -10.33
CA SER A 80 1.30 -0.16 -9.18
C SER A 80 2.43 -1.16 -8.90
N ASN A 81 2.63 -1.46 -7.61
CA ASN A 81 3.57 -2.49 -7.16
C ASN A 81 2.99 -3.25 -5.98
N VAL A 82 3.47 -4.48 -5.84
CA VAL A 82 3.25 -5.32 -4.67
C VAL A 82 4.62 -5.78 -4.19
N SER A 83 4.90 -5.63 -2.90
CA SER A 83 6.14 -6.12 -2.30
C SER A 83 6.19 -7.65 -2.28
N GLY A 84 7.39 -8.20 -2.03
CA GLY A 84 7.49 -9.57 -1.52
C GLY A 84 6.82 -9.68 -0.13
N SER A 85 6.59 -10.91 0.32
CA SER A 85 6.09 -11.19 1.67
C SER A 85 7.17 -10.92 2.71
N ILE A 86 6.80 -10.21 3.77
CA ILE A 86 7.65 -9.88 4.91
C ILE A 86 7.13 -10.67 6.11
N GLU A 87 7.98 -11.46 6.75
CA GLU A 87 7.62 -12.16 7.99
C GLU A 87 7.43 -11.13 9.12
N CYS A 88 6.31 -11.19 9.83
CA CYS A 88 6.00 -10.26 10.92
C CYS A 88 5.03 -10.87 11.94
N LYS A 89 4.76 -10.14 13.02
CA LYS A 89 3.63 -10.42 13.91
C LYS A 89 2.67 -9.24 13.95
N LEU A 90 1.38 -9.52 14.00
CA LEU A 90 0.31 -8.54 14.15
C LEU A 90 -0.29 -8.67 15.56
N LEU A 91 -0.46 -7.56 16.26
CA LEU A 91 -1.30 -7.47 17.45
C LEU A 91 -2.49 -6.57 17.13
N SER A 92 -3.67 -7.19 16.98
CA SER A 92 -4.89 -6.42 16.75
C SER A 92 -5.52 -6.00 18.07
N LEU A 93 -5.62 -4.69 18.29
CA LEU A 93 -6.16 -4.11 19.52
C LEU A 93 -7.66 -4.39 19.70
N THR A 94 -8.35 -4.71 18.61
CA THR A 94 -9.80 -4.98 18.61
C THR A 94 -10.13 -6.46 18.86
N SER A 95 -9.20 -7.38 18.55
CA SER A 95 -9.45 -8.82 18.62
C SER A 95 -9.39 -9.39 20.04
N GLY A 96 -8.74 -8.69 20.97
CA GLY A 96 -8.41 -9.21 22.31
C GLY A 96 -7.39 -10.36 22.30
N LYS A 97 -6.84 -10.70 21.14
CA LYS A 97 -5.84 -11.77 20.97
C LYS A 97 -4.43 -11.21 21.17
N GLY A 98 -3.51 -12.11 21.51
CA GLY A 98 -2.07 -11.80 21.55
C GLY A 98 -1.47 -11.62 20.15
N TRP A 99 -0.15 -11.65 20.08
CA TRP A 99 0.58 -11.54 18.81
C TRP A 99 0.30 -12.74 17.89
N ILE A 100 -0.12 -12.44 16.65
CA ILE A 100 -0.39 -13.41 15.59
C ILE A 100 0.78 -13.38 14.61
N SER A 101 1.44 -14.51 14.38
CA SER A 101 2.54 -14.60 13.40
C SER A 101 1.98 -14.77 11.98
N GLY A 102 2.63 -14.16 11.00
CA GLY A 102 2.21 -14.24 9.62
C GLY A 102 3.06 -13.38 8.69
N LYS A 103 2.51 -13.12 7.51
CA LYS A 103 3.17 -12.41 6.43
C LYS A 103 2.45 -11.11 6.11
N LEU A 104 3.23 -10.06 5.92
CA LEU A 104 2.78 -8.75 5.46
C LEU A 104 3.18 -8.55 4.00
N ILE A 105 2.29 -7.96 3.21
CA ILE A 105 2.63 -7.38 1.91
C ILE A 105 2.22 -5.91 1.89
N ILE A 106 2.96 -5.14 1.11
CA ILE A 106 2.71 -3.72 0.86
C ILE A 106 2.28 -3.59 -0.59
N LYS A 107 1.09 -3.03 -0.80
CA LYS A 107 0.62 -2.62 -2.12
C LYS A 107 0.72 -1.11 -2.21
N SER A 108 1.25 -0.62 -3.32
CA SER A 108 1.36 0.81 -3.58
C SER A 108 0.82 1.10 -4.96
N THR A 109 0.00 2.14 -5.09
CA THR A 109 -0.45 2.66 -6.37
C THR A 109 -0.11 4.13 -6.45
N VAL A 110 0.50 4.53 -7.56
CA VAL A 110 0.83 5.93 -7.87
C VAL A 110 0.05 6.31 -9.09
N ASN A 111 -0.89 7.24 -8.93
CA ASN A 111 -1.54 7.89 -10.03
C ASN A 111 -0.79 9.18 -10.30
N PHE A 112 -0.14 9.24 -11.46
CA PHE A 112 0.54 10.44 -11.87
C PHE A 112 -0.54 11.44 -12.33
N PHE A 113 -0.57 12.63 -11.74
CA PHE A 113 -1.30 13.80 -12.26
C PHE A 113 -2.79 13.58 -12.58
N PRO A 114 -3.56 12.85 -11.75
CA PRO A 114 -4.91 12.41 -12.10
C PRO A 114 -5.92 13.56 -12.34
N GLU A 115 -5.82 14.64 -11.56
CA GLU A 115 -6.66 15.83 -11.73
C GLU A 115 -6.16 16.75 -12.86
N ASP A 116 -4.84 16.80 -13.05
CA ASP A 116 -4.20 17.72 -13.99
C ASP A 116 -4.27 17.21 -15.43
N TYR A 117 -4.26 15.90 -15.70
CA TYR A 117 -4.33 15.36 -17.07
C TYR A 117 -5.51 15.86 -17.92
N LYS A 118 -6.63 16.25 -17.31
CA LYS A 118 -7.83 16.68 -18.05
C LYS A 118 -7.71 18.08 -18.65
N ASN A 119 -6.89 18.97 -18.08
CA ASN A 119 -6.80 20.38 -18.49
C ASN A 119 -5.39 21.00 -18.42
N PHE A 120 -4.36 20.22 -18.10
CA PHE A 120 -3.00 20.71 -17.88
C PHE A 120 -2.12 20.45 -19.10
N THR A 121 -1.64 21.53 -19.73
CA THR A 121 -0.46 21.47 -20.60
C THR A 121 0.74 21.85 -19.75
N TYR A 122 1.73 20.96 -19.63
CA TYR A 122 2.90 21.24 -18.83
C TYR A 122 3.70 22.41 -19.42
N ASP A 123 3.81 23.54 -18.70
CA ASP A 123 4.74 24.62 -19.01
C ASP A 123 6.11 24.32 -18.38
N PRO A 124 7.17 24.08 -19.18
CA PRO A 124 8.52 23.83 -18.67
C PRO A 124 9.12 24.98 -17.86
N LYS A 125 8.53 26.18 -17.93
CA LYS A 125 8.93 27.39 -17.20
C LYS A 125 8.17 27.55 -15.88
N SER A 126 7.14 26.75 -15.61
CA SER A 126 6.42 26.80 -14.34
C SER A 126 7.31 26.32 -13.19
N PRO A 127 7.35 27.02 -12.05
CA PRO A 127 8.09 26.60 -10.87
C PRO A 127 7.40 25.46 -10.10
N SER A 128 6.11 25.21 -10.36
CA SER A 128 5.35 24.15 -9.69
C SER A 128 5.21 22.90 -10.57
N TYR A 129 5.52 21.76 -9.98
CA TYR A 129 5.23 20.44 -10.56
C TYR A 129 3.83 20.00 -10.11
N PRO A 130 3.02 19.43 -11.01
CA PRO A 130 1.74 18.84 -10.62
C PRO A 130 1.98 17.64 -9.68
N LYS A 131 1.00 17.36 -8.83
CA LYS A 131 1.15 16.38 -7.75
C LYS A 131 0.67 15.00 -8.20
N SER A 132 1.38 13.96 -7.76
CA SER A 132 0.89 12.60 -7.90
C SER A 132 0.07 12.21 -6.68
N GLU A 133 -0.92 11.36 -6.89
CA GLU A 133 -1.66 10.72 -5.81
C GLU A 133 -1.02 9.37 -5.54
N ILE A 134 -0.77 9.07 -4.26
CA ILE A 134 -0.15 7.83 -3.84
C ILE A 134 -1.07 7.18 -2.82
N ASP A 135 -1.39 5.92 -3.06
CA ASP A 135 -2.12 5.06 -2.14
C ASP A 135 -1.21 3.92 -1.67
N ILE A 136 -1.25 3.64 -0.36
CA ILE A 136 -0.48 2.58 0.29
C ILE A 136 -1.43 1.71 1.10
N GLU A 137 -1.50 0.44 0.72
CA GLU A 137 -2.30 -0.57 1.41
C GLU A 137 -1.36 -1.63 2.01
N LEU A 138 -1.59 -1.96 3.27
CA LEU A 138 -0.94 -3.08 3.94
C LEU A 138 -1.92 -4.24 4.01
N GLN A 139 -1.46 -5.44 3.65
CA GLN A 139 -2.28 -6.64 3.78
C GLN A 139 -1.51 -7.72 4.55
N PHE A 140 -2.22 -8.46 5.39
CA PHE A 140 -1.66 -9.47 6.27
C PHE A 140 -2.27 -10.85 5.99
N TYR A 141 -1.46 -11.89 6.15
CA TYR A 141 -1.86 -13.28 6.07
C TYR A 141 -1.29 -14.06 7.27
N PRO A 142 -2.12 -14.60 8.17
CA PRO A 142 -1.66 -15.34 9.34
C PRO A 142 -1.08 -16.70 8.92
N ASP A 143 0.00 -17.15 9.57
CA ASP A 143 0.63 -18.45 9.28
C ASP A 143 -0.25 -19.63 9.71
N GLU A 144 -0.98 -19.45 10.81
CA GLU A 144 -1.96 -20.41 11.29
C GLU A 144 -3.36 -19.86 10.97
N THR A 145 -4.10 -20.56 10.10
CA THR A 145 -5.54 -20.37 10.01
C THR A 145 -6.13 -20.74 11.36
N GLU A 146 -6.73 -19.75 12.03
CA GLU A 146 -7.38 -19.94 13.31
C GLU A 146 -8.32 -21.16 13.26
N PRO A 147 -8.32 -22.03 14.30
CA PRO A 147 -9.51 -22.77 14.61
C PRO A 147 -10.61 -21.74 14.83
N LEU A 148 -11.74 -21.89 14.12
CA LEU A 148 -12.99 -21.25 14.51
C LEU A 148 -13.35 -21.79 15.91
N GLU A 149 -12.79 -21.21 16.97
CA GLU A 149 -13.46 -21.21 18.25
C GLU A 149 -14.66 -20.26 18.09
N THR A 150 -15.71 -20.78 17.46
CA THR A 150 -17.03 -20.20 17.63
C THR A 150 -17.28 -20.13 19.13
N SER A 151 -17.71 -18.98 19.63
CA SER A 151 -18.00 -18.80 21.07
C SER A 151 -18.94 -19.87 21.64
N ASP A 152 -19.69 -20.55 20.76
CA ASP A 152 -20.55 -21.68 21.09
C ASP A 152 -19.79 -22.92 21.58
N ALA A 153 -18.60 -23.22 21.04
CA ALA A 153 -17.84 -24.40 21.45
C ALA A 153 -17.31 -24.29 22.89
N ALA A 154 -16.76 -23.12 23.25
CA ALA A 154 -16.31 -22.83 24.61
C ALA A 154 -17.47 -22.79 25.62
N LEU A 155 -18.64 -22.30 25.19
CA LEU A 155 -19.86 -22.32 26.01
C LEU A 155 -20.43 -23.73 26.17
N ASP A 156 -20.33 -24.57 25.15
CA ASP A 156 -20.78 -25.96 25.21
C ASP A 156 -19.88 -26.84 26.10
N GLU A 157 -18.56 -26.62 26.10
CA GLU A 157 -17.67 -27.25 27.09
C GLU A 157 -18.02 -26.83 28.52
N LEU A 158 -18.28 -25.54 28.76
CA LEU A 158 -18.74 -25.04 30.07
C LEU A 158 -20.06 -25.68 30.50
N ARG A 159 -21.02 -25.82 29.58
CA ARG A 159 -22.31 -26.48 29.83
C ARG A 159 -22.12 -27.95 30.18
N GLN A 160 -21.22 -28.67 29.51
CA GLN A 160 -20.91 -30.06 29.81
C GLN A 160 -20.24 -30.21 31.18
N GLN A 161 -19.26 -29.36 31.51
CA GLN A 161 -18.59 -29.41 32.81
C GLN A 161 -19.55 -29.14 33.98
N LEU A 162 -20.49 -28.22 33.83
CA LEU A 162 -21.51 -27.92 34.85
C LEU A 162 -22.56 -29.04 35.02
N GLN A 163 -22.74 -29.91 34.04
CA GLN A 163 -23.63 -31.07 34.13
C GLN A 163 -23.02 -32.26 34.90
N ILE A 164 -21.69 -32.31 35.04
CA ILE A 164 -20.99 -33.37 35.78
C ILE A 164 -21.14 -33.20 37.32
N TYR A 165 -21.53 -32.01 37.79
CA TYR A 165 -21.73 -31.70 39.22
C TYR A 165 -23.16 -31.96 39.74
N LYS A 166 -23.92 -32.88 39.12
CA LYS A 166 -25.24 -33.32 39.63
C LYS A 166 -25.20 -34.71 40.23
#